data_AF-A0A7Z8YDL6-F1
#
_entry.id   AF-A0A7Z8YDL6-F1
#
_cell.length_a   1.000
_cell.length_b   1.000
_cell.length_c   1.000
_cell.angle_alpha   90.00
_cell.angle_beta   90.00
_cell.angle_gamma   90.00
#
_symmetry.space_group_name_H-M   'P 1'
#
loop_
_entity.id
_entity.type
_entity.pdbx_description
1 polymer ?
#
loop_
_entity_poly.entity_id
_entity_poly.type
_entity_poly.pdbx_seq_one_letter_code
_entity_poly.pdbx_strand_id
1 'polypeptide(L)'
;MKGSLDLSDVKYIDESDFSKLNRSKLYIDDMLFTYVGTVGSVALIPENDKYYLAPNVARIRFLDRRINPRFMFHYFQSDEFEKKQINRYLGSSSMKNLTMENIRKFQIPLPPLEEQQRIANILDKFDTLVNSISEGLPKEIALRRKQYEYYREKLLSFPS
;
A
#
# COMPACT_ATOMS: atom_id res chain seq x y z
N MET A 1 -5.51 3.41 -5.96
CA MET A 1 -4.21 2.72 -6.07
C MET A 1 -4.21 1.54 -5.11
N LYS A 2 -3.84 0.33 -5.53
CA LYS A 2 -3.55 -0.75 -4.57
C LYS A 2 -2.17 -0.45 -3.97
N GLY A 3 -2.01 -0.46 -2.64
CA GLY A 3 -0.68 -0.31 -2.02
C GLY A 3 -0.32 1.06 -1.44
N SER A 4 -1.04 2.13 -1.78
CA SER A 4 -0.71 3.49 -1.34
C SER A 4 -1.55 3.94 -0.16
N LEU A 5 -0.96 4.71 0.75
CA LEU A 5 -1.71 5.46 1.76
C LEU A 5 -2.48 6.59 1.06
N ASP A 6 -3.80 6.50 1.06
CA ASP A 6 -4.64 7.62 0.65
C ASP A 6 -4.84 8.56 1.86
N LEU A 7 -4.30 9.77 1.74
CA LEU A 7 -4.37 10.80 2.78
C LEU A 7 -5.41 11.88 2.46
N SER A 8 -6.25 11.70 1.44
CA SER A 8 -7.25 12.69 1.06
C SER A 8 -8.42 12.80 2.05
N ASP A 9 -8.74 11.69 2.75
CA ASP A 9 -9.80 11.61 3.75
C ASP A 9 -9.28 10.95 5.04
N VAL A 10 -8.34 11.63 5.71
CA VAL A 10 -7.77 11.19 6.99
C VAL A 10 -8.18 12.10 8.12
N LYS A 11 -8.42 11.50 9.29
CA LYS A 11 -8.63 12.24 10.53
C LYS A 11 -7.28 12.71 11.07
N TYR A 12 -7.13 14.02 11.20
CA TYR A 12 -6.00 14.63 11.91
C TYR A 12 -6.26 14.56 13.43
N ILE A 13 -5.18 14.41 14.21
CA ILE A 13 -5.23 14.33 15.67
C ILE A 13 -4.45 15.53 16.23
N ASP A 14 -5.05 16.27 17.16
CA ASP A 14 -4.43 17.42 17.83
C ASP A 14 -3.31 17.01 18.79
N GLU A 15 -2.32 17.89 18.95
CA GLU A 15 -1.09 17.68 19.75
C GLU A 15 -1.35 17.28 21.21
N SER A 16 -2.49 17.69 21.78
CA SER A 16 -2.87 17.40 23.18
C SER A 16 -3.19 15.93 23.47
N ASP A 17 -3.45 15.10 22.45
CA ASP A 17 -3.76 13.67 22.62
C ASP A 17 -2.56 12.73 22.33
N PHE A 18 -1.40 13.28 21.97
CA PHE A 18 -0.23 12.49 21.57
C PHE A 18 0.34 11.60 22.69
N SER A 19 0.26 12.04 23.94
CA SER A 19 0.78 11.26 25.09
C SER A 19 0.03 9.93 25.30
N LYS A 20 -1.24 9.83 24.85
CA LYS A 20 -2.09 8.65 24.98
C LYS A 20 -1.94 7.65 23.83
N LEU A 21 -1.26 8.03 22.75
CA LEU A 21 -1.22 7.29 21.48
C LEU A 21 0.14 6.66 21.15
N ASN A 22 1.10 6.68 22.07
CA ASN A 22 2.42 6.04 21.87
C ASN A 22 2.32 4.57 21.39
N ARG A 23 1.29 3.83 21.83
CA ARG A 23 1.08 2.43 21.43
C ARG A 23 0.66 2.25 19.97
N SER A 24 -0.02 3.24 19.38
CA SER A 24 -0.52 3.21 18.01
C SER A 24 0.41 3.91 17.03
N LYS A 25 1.52 4.50 17.50
CA LYS A 25 2.53 5.13 16.65
C LYS A 25 3.13 4.12 15.67
N LEU A 26 3.26 4.55 14.42
CA LEU A 26 3.79 3.77 13.32
C LEU A 26 5.17 4.29 12.90
N TYR A 27 5.99 3.37 12.39
CA TYR A 27 7.36 3.62 11.96
C TYR A 27 7.55 3.16 10.53
N ILE A 28 8.62 3.64 9.90
CA ILE A 28 8.99 3.23 8.55
C ILE A 28 9.00 1.70 8.43
N ASP A 29 8.53 1.21 7.28
CA ASP A 29 8.40 -0.21 6.94
C ASP A 29 7.41 -1.02 7.79
N ASP A 30 6.68 -0.40 8.73
CA ASP A 30 5.47 -1.02 9.26
C ASP A 30 4.49 -1.28 8.10
N MET A 31 4.01 -2.51 8.01
CA MET A 31 3.01 -2.89 7.01
C MET A 31 1.62 -2.84 7.63
N LEU A 32 0.73 -2.10 7.00
CA LEU A 32 -0.69 -2.05 7.33
C LEU A 32 -1.44 -3.12 6.55
N PHE A 33 -2.40 -3.77 7.20
CA PHE A 33 -3.27 -4.78 6.59
C PHE A 33 -4.71 -4.62 7.07
N THR A 34 -5.65 -4.40 6.15
CA THR A 34 -7.07 -4.26 6.49
C THR A 34 -7.70 -5.63 6.76
N TYR A 35 -8.36 -5.77 7.90
CA TYR A 35 -8.96 -7.04 8.34
C TYR A 35 -10.46 -6.97 8.61
N VAL A 36 -11.06 -5.78 8.52
CA VAL A 36 -12.52 -5.58 8.57
C VAL A 36 -12.95 -4.73 7.38
N GLY A 37 -14.10 -5.04 6.78
CA GLY A 37 -14.62 -4.34 5.61
C GLY A 37 -13.93 -4.80 4.32
N THR A 38 -13.11 -3.94 3.71
CA THR A 38 -12.29 -4.32 2.56
C THR A 38 -11.04 -5.05 3.04
N VAL A 39 -11.14 -6.37 3.21
CA VAL A 39 -10.02 -7.21 3.67
C VAL A 39 -8.95 -7.36 2.60
N GLY A 40 -7.67 -7.33 3.01
CA GLY A 40 -6.54 -7.68 2.16
C GLY A 40 -5.79 -6.49 1.57
N SER A 41 -6.27 -5.26 1.76
CA SER A 41 -5.52 -4.07 1.37
C SER A 41 -4.29 -3.92 2.23
N VAL A 42 -3.15 -3.65 1.59
CA VAL A 42 -1.87 -3.43 2.25
C VAL A 42 -1.24 -2.11 1.88
N ALA A 43 -0.45 -1.56 2.81
CA ALA A 43 0.37 -0.36 2.60
C ALA A 43 1.62 -0.43 3.48
N LEU A 44 2.71 0.18 3.03
CA LEU A 44 3.91 0.40 3.85
C LEU A 44 3.95 1.83 4.35
N ILE A 45 4.43 1.99 5.59
CA ILE A 45 4.65 3.30 6.17
C ILE A 45 5.96 3.90 5.63
N PRO A 46 5.93 5.12 5.05
CA PRO A 46 7.09 5.71 4.40
C PRO A 46 7.99 6.50 5.36
N GLU A 47 7.50 6.87 6.54
CA GLU A 47 8.18 7.82 7.43
C GLU A 47 7.89 7.48 8.90
N ASN A 48 8.88 7.71 9.76
CA ASN A 48 8.74 7.53 11.20
C ASN A 48 7.87 8.62 11.82
N ASP A 49 7.18 8.25 12.90
CA ASP A 49 6.60 9.19 13.87
C ASP A 49 5.49 10.13 13.35
N LYS A 50 5.04 9.93 12.11
CA LYS A 50 4.03 10.76 11.45
C LYS A 50 2.64 10.15 11.42
N TYR A 51 2.56 8.82 11.51
CA TYR A 51 1.33 8.07 11.29
C TYR A 51 0.92 7.31 12.55
N TYR A 52 -0.39 7.16 12.72
CA TYR A 52 -1.01 6.39 13.81
C TYR A 52 -1.91 5.31 13.24
N LEU A 53 -1.95 4.16 13.92
CA LEU A 53 -2.76 3.02 13.52
C LEU A 53 -4.26 3.36 13.60
N ALA A 54 -4.94 3.24 12.47
CA ALA A 54 -6.38 3.37 12.40
C ALA A 54 -7.09 2.13 12.99
N PRO A 55 -8.34 2.27 13.50
CA PRO A 55 -9.17 1.12 13.84
C PRO A 55 -9.33 0.17 12.66
N ASN A 56 -9.55 -1.12 12.91
CA ASN A 56 -9.82 -2.13 11.87
C ASN A 56 -8.66 -2.38 10.88
N VAL A 57 -7.48 -1.86 11.19
CA VAL A 57 -6.22 -2.09 10.46
C VAL A 57 -5.23 -2.79 11.38
N ALA A 58 -4.61 -3.85 10.89
CA ALA A 58 -3.53 -4.55 11.57
C ALA A 58 -2.20 -3.89 11.23
N ARG A 59 -1.33 -3.75 12.22
CA ARG A 59 0.09 -3.43 12.01
C ARG A 59 0.91 -4.73 12.04
N ILE A 60 1.66 -4.96 10.99
CA ILE A 60 2.64 -6.05 10.86
C ILE A 60 4.03 -5.41 10.85
N ARG A 61 4.83 -5.71 11.89
CA ARG A 61 6.21 -5.22 12.02
C ARG A 61 7.19 -6.38 11.88
N PHE A 62 8.10 -6.27 10.94
CA PHE A 62 9.15 -7.26 10.71
C PHE A 62 10.33 -6.96 11.64
N LEU A 63 10.47 -7.75 12.71
CA LEU A 63 11.57 -7.59 13.68
C LEU A 63 12.86 -8.31 13.24
N ASP A 64 12.73 -9.30 12.36
CA ASP A 64 13.85 -10.08 11.85
C ASP A 64 14.44 -9.39 10.61
N ARG A 65 15.73 -9.06 10.66
CA ARG A 65 16.47 -8.42 9.56
C ARG A 65 16.62 -9.29 8.31
N ARG A 66 16.30 -10.59 8.41
CA ARG A 66 16.27 -11.51 7.26
C ARG A 66 15.01 -11.36 6.42
N ILE A 67 14.04 -10.56 6.87
CA ILE A 67 12.80 -10.29 6.15
C ILE A 67 12.90 -8.92 5.50
N ASN A 68 12.73 -8.87 4.19
CA ASN A 68 12.63 -7.64 3.44
C ASN A 68 11.15 -7.15 3.44
N PRO A 69 10.84 -5.97 4.02
CA PRO A 69 9.47 -5.47 4.09
C PRO A 69 8.82 -5.21 2.72
N ARG A 70 9.61 -4.78 1.72
CA ARG A 70 9.13 -4.56 0.34
C ARG A 70 8.73 -5.86 -0.34
N PHE A 71 9.53 -6.92 -0.16
CA PHE A 71 9.16 -8.25 -0.64
C PHE A 71 7.86 -8.74 0.01
N MET A 72 7.71 -8.57 1.32
CA MET A 72 6.47 -8.92 2.03
C MET A 72 5.27 -8.12 1.53
N PHE A 73 5.42 -6.82 1.30
CA PHE A 73 4.40 -5.97 0.71
C PHE A 73 3.92 -6.52 -0.63
N HIS A 74 4.84 -6.81 -1.56
CA HIS A 74 4.50 -7.39 -2.86
C HIS A 74 3.85 -8.77 -2.74
N TYR A 75 4.34 -9.62 -1.83
CA TYR A 75 3.76 -10.94 -1.59
C TYR A 75 2.32 -10.85 -1.08
N PHE A 76 2.03 -9.94 -0.14
CA PHE A 76 0.68 -9.75 0.39
C PHE A 76 -0.29 -9.17 -0.64
N GLN A 77 0.21 -8.47 -1.66
CA GLN A 77 -0.60 -8.01 -2.79
C GLN A 77 -0.90 -9.09 -3.83
N SER A 78 -0.21 -10.24 -3.76
CA SER A 78 -0.35 -11.29 -4.75
C SER A 78 -1.69 -12.04 -4.62
N ASP A 79 -2.26 -12.43 -5.76
CA ASP A 79 -3.43 -13.30 -5.82
C ASP A 79 -3.22 -14.62 -5.07
N GLU A 80 -1.97 -15.10 -5.04
CA GLU A 80 -1.59 -16.33 -4.36
C GLU A 80 -1.78 -16.22 -2.85
N PHE A 81 -1.37 -15.09 -2.27
CA PHE A 81 -1.59 -14.82 -0.85
C PHE A 81 -3.08 -14.70 -0.53
N GLU A 82 -3.84 -13.97 -1.36
CA GLU A 82 -5.29 -13.84 -1.20
C GLU A 82 -5.97 -15.22 -1.23
N LYS A 83 -5.67 -16.03 -2.24
CA LYS A 83 -6.26 -17.37 -2.41
C LYS A 83 -5.90 -18.32 -1.27
N LYS A 84 -4.62 -18.40 -0.90
CA LYS A 84 -4.13 -19.41 0.06
C LYS A 84 -4.29 -19.01 1.53
N GLN A 85 -4.18 -17.71 1.83
CA GLN A 85 -4.19 -17.21 3.20
C GLN A 85 -5.51 -16.54 3.53
N ILE A 86 -5.95 -15.55 2.75
CA ILE A 86 -7.16 -14.78 3.09
C ILE A 86 -8.42 -15.63 2.91
N ASN A 87 -8.64 -16.17 1.71
CA ASN A 87 -9.88 -16.88 1.35
C ASN A 87 -10.09 -18.17 2.16
N ARG A 88 -9.00 -18.79 2.63
CA ARG A 88 -9.05 -19.94 3.53
C ARG A 88 -9.78 -19.64 4.85
N TYR A 89 -9.68 -18.41 5.35
CA TYR A 89 -10.26 -18.02 6.64
C TYR A 89 -11.55 -17.22 6.53
N LEU A 90 -11.85 -16.63 5.37
CA LEU A 90 -13.06 -15.82 5.19
C LEU A 90 -14.36 -16.64 5.05
N GLY A 91 -14.27 -17.93 4.68
CA GLY A 91 -15.44 -18.80 4.55
C GLY A 91 -16.54 -18.25 3.61
N SER A 92 -17.71 -18.88 3.63
CA SER A 92 -18.90 -18.50 2.84
C SER A 92 -19.87 -17.58 3.60
N SER A 93 -19.44 -16.94 4.70
CA SER A 93 -20.29 -16.06 5.50
C SER A 93 -20.40 -14.65 4.92
N SER A 94 -21.57 -14.03 5.06
CA SER A 94 -21.89 -12.68 4.55
C SER A 94 -21.06 -11.55 5.17
N MET A 95 -20.37 -11.79 6.30
CA MET A 95 -19.39 -10.84 6.86
C MET A 95 -17.97 -11.31 6.58
N LYS A 96 -17.29 -10.63 5.65
CA LYS A 96 -15.91 -10.93 5.24
C LYS A 96 -14.90 -10.21 6.14
N ASN A 97 -14.74 -10.64 7.39
CA ASN A 97 -13.73 -10.09 8.30
C ASN A 97 -12.75 -11.18 8.76
N LEU A 98 -11.47 -10.83 8.89
CA LEU A 98 -10.46 -11.70 9.48
C LEU A 98 -10.30 -11.38 10.97
N THR A 99 -10.01 -12.38 11.79
CA THR A 99 -9.60 -12.15 13.18
C THR A 99 -8.07 -11.95 13.27
N MET A 100 -7.59 -11.30 14.33
CA MET A 100 -6.15 -11.24 14.60
C MET A 100 -5.51 -12.62 14.76
N GLU A 101 -6.28 -13.61 15.22
CA GLU A 101 -5.82 -14.99 15.31
C GLU A 101 -5.58 -15.60 13.92
N ASN A 102 -6.45 -15.34 12.95
CA ASN A 102 -6.26 -15.82 11.57
C ASN A 102 -5.02 -15.19 10.95
N ILE A 103 -4.81 -13.89 11.13
CA ILE A 103 -3.63 -13.18 10.58
C ILE A 103 -2.33 -13.75 11.15
N ARG A 104 -2.29 -14.07 12.46
CA ARG A 104 -1.11 -14.70 13.08
C ARG A 104 -0.82 -16.10 12.56
N LYS A 105 -1.79 -16.76 11.92
CA LYS A 105 -1.65 -18.11 11.34
C LYS A 105 -1.27 -18.09 9.86
N PHE A 106 -1.06 -16.91 9.26
CA PHE A 106 -0.60 -16.82 7.87
C PHE A 106 0.74 -17.53 7.69
N GLN A 107 0.79 -18.38 6.66
CA GLN A 107 1.99 -19.09 6.24
C GLN A 107 2.59 -18.34 5.05
N ILE A 108 3.82 -17.84 5.21
CA ILE A 108 4.47 -16.96 4.24
C ILE A 108 5.80 -17.60 3.82
N PRO A 109 6.10 -17.72 2.50
CA PRO A 109 7.39 -18.19 2.04
C PRO A 109 8.48 -17.16 2.37
N LEU A 110 9.61 -17.65 2.87
CA LEU A 110 10.76 -16.81 3.20
C LEU A 110 11.99 -17.31 2.43
N PRO A 111 12.18 -16.87 1.16
CA PRO A 111 13.39 -17.20 0.41
C PRO A 111 14.62 -16.47 1.00
N PRO A 112 15.84 -16.78 0.55
CA PRO A 112 17.04 -16.05 0.95
C PRO A 112 16.89 -14.53 0.73
N LEU A 113 17.49 -13.74 1.62
CA LEU A 113 17.31 -12.27 1.62
C LEU A 113 17.72 -11.62 0.29
N GLU A 114 18.76 -12.13 -0.37
CA GLU A 114 19.19 -11.65 -1.68
C GLU A 114 18.10 -11.83 -2.75
N GLU A 115 17.42 -12.98 -2.74
CA GLU A 115 16.33 -13.27 -3.65
C GLU A 115 15.09 -12.41 -3.33
N GLN A 116 14.80 -12.18 -2.05
CA GLN A 116 13.76 -11.23 -1.64
C GLN A 116 14.04 -9.83 -2.19
N GLN A 117 15.28 -9.34 -2.07
CA GLN A 117 15.68 -8.03 -2.57
C GLN A 117 15.59 -7.95 -4.09
N ARG A 118 16.04 -9.00 -4.79
CA ARG A 118 15.96 -9.08 -6.25
C ARG A 118 14.52 -9.00 -6.74
N ILE A 119 13.62 -9.78 -6.14
CA ILE A 119 12.18 -9.78 -6.46
C ILE A 119 11.57 -8.41 -6.17
N ALA A 120 11.80 -7.87 -4.97
CA ALA A 120 11.27 -6.56 -4.57
C ALA A 120 11.70 -5.45 -5.54
N ASN A 121 13.00 -5.40 -5.91
CA ASN A 121 13.53 -4.41 -6.85
C ASN A 121 12.89 -4.50 -8.23
N ILE A 122 12.60 -5.71 -8.73
CA ILE A 122 11.95 -5.90 -10.03
C ILE A 122 10.51 -5.39 -9.95
N LEU A 123 9.77 -5.78 -8.90
CA LEU A 123 8.37 -5.40 -8.74
C LEU A 123 8.20 -3.90 -8.46
N ASP A 124 9.09 -3.29 -7.67
CA ASP A 124 9.10 -1.83 -7.42
C ASP A 124 9.30 -1.03 -8.72
N LYS A 125 10.10 -1.53 -9.67
CA LYS A 125 10.25 -0.89 -10.98
C LYS A 125 8.94 -0.90 -11.77
N PHE A 126 8.21 -2.01 -11.75
CA PHE A 126 6.90 -2.09 -12.40
C PHE A 126 5.87 -1.21 -11.71
N ASP A 127 5.85 -1.22 -10.38
CA ASP A 127 4.93 -0.39 -9.60
C ASP A 127 5.19 1.11 -9.85
N THR A 128 6.46 1.53 -9.85
CA THR A 128 6.85 2.90 -10.18
C THR A 128 6.41 3.27 -11.59
N LEU A 129 6.66 2.42 -12.59
CA LEU A 129 6.29 2.70 -13.98
C LEU A 129 4.78 2.89 -14.16
N VAL A 130 3.98 2.05 -13.50
CA VAL A 130 2.52 2.04 -13.67
C VAL A 130 1.85 3.12 -12.83
N ASN A 131 2.30 3.32 -11.60
CA ASN A 131 1.56 4.07 -10.58
C ASN A 131 2.21 5.42 -10.22
N SER A 132 3.47 5.67 -10.58
CA SER A 132 4.12 6.93 -10.22
C SER A 132 3.53 8.12 -10.97
N ILE A 133 3.04 9.10 -10.21
CA ILE A 133 2.54 10.37 -10.73
C ILE A 133 3.72 11.30 -11.12
N SER A 134 4.92 11.04 -10.60
CA SER A 134 6.12 11.84 -10.87
C SER A 134 6.98 11.30 -12.03
N GLU A 135 6.88 10.00 -12.36
CA GLU A 135 7.79 9.35 -13.31
C GLU A 135 7.13 8.29 -14.21
N GLY A 136 5.89 7.88 -13.92
CA GLY A 136 5.21 6.78 -14.61
C GLY A 136 4.17 7.22 -15.66
N LEU A 137 3.38 6.25 -16.12
CA LEU A 137 2.30 6.44 -17.11
C LEU A 137 1.35 7.60 -16.79
N PRO A 138 0.92 7.85 -15.54
CA PRO A 138 0.05 8.98 -15.22
C PRO A 138 0.66 10.33 -15.60
N LYS A 139 1.98 10.52 -15.42
CA LYS A 139 2.67 11.75 -15.82
C LYS A 139 2.68 11.92 -17.33
N GLU A 140 2.99 10.86 -18.06
CA GLU A 140 3.02 10.91 -19.52
C GLU A 140 1.63 11.24 -20.09
N ILE A 141 0.57 10.62 -19.56
CA ILE A 141 -0.81 10.93 -19.95
C ILE A 141 -1.15 12.40 -19.66
N ALA A 142 -0.78 12.91 -18.49
CA ALA A 142 -1.02 14.31 -18.12
C ALA A 142 -0.29 15.29 -19.06
N LEU A 143 0.96 15.00 -19.42
CA LEU A 143 1.73 15.80 -20.37
C LEU A 143 1.13 15.76 -21.78
N ARG A 144 0.73 14.56 -22.26
CA ARG A 144 0.09 14.40 -23.57
C ARG A 144 -1.26 15.13 -23.65
N ARG A 145 -2.04 15.15 -22.56
CA ARG A 145 -3.30 15.93 -22.48
C ARG A 145 -3.04 17.43 -22.59
N LYS A 146 -2.08 17.97 -21.83
CA LYS A 146 -1.69 19.38 -21.91
C LYS A 146 -1.20 19.76 -23.31
N GLN A 147 -0.42 18.89 -23.93
CA GLN A 147 0.05 19.09 -25.30
C GLN A 147 -1.10 19.11 -26.30
N TYR A 148 -2.06 18.18 -26.17
CA TYR A 148 -3.26 18.13 -27.00
C TYR A 148 -4.11 19.41 -26.85
N GLU A 149 -4.36 19.86 -25.62
CA GLU A 149 -5.10 21.09 -25.34
C GLU A 149 -4.45 22.31 -26.00
N TYR A 150 -3.13 22.46 -25.83
CA TYR A 150 -2.36 23.54 -26.46
C TYR A 150 -2.50 23.54 -28.00
N TYR A 151 -2.32 22.40 -28.66
CA TYR A 151 -2.44 22.34 -30.13
C TYR A 151 -3.89 22.50 -30.60
N ARG A 152 -4.88 22.00 -29.84
CA ARG A 152 -6.29 22.21 -30.12
C ARG A 152 -6.63 23.69 -30.10
N GLU A 153 -6.21 24.43 -29.07
CA GLU A 153 -6.44 25.87 -28.97
C GLU A 153 -5.74 26.62 -30.11
N LYS A 154 -4.47 26.28 -30.40
CA LYS A 154 -3.69 26.92 -31.46
C LYS A 154 -4.25 26.69 -32.87
N LEU A 155 -4.80 25.50 -33.15
CA LEU A 155 -5.40 25.17 -34.44
C LEU A 155 -6.81 25.75 -34.60
N LEU A 156 -7.52 25.97 -33.49
CA LEU A 156 -8.87 26.53 -33.48
C LEU A 156 -8.89 28.06 -33.27
N SER A 157 -7.73 28.67 -32.97
CA SER A 157 -7.57 30.13 -32.98
C SER A 157 -7.31 30.61 -34.41
N PHE A 158 -8.34 31.15 -35.06
CA PHE A 158 -8.17 31.79 -36.37
C PHE A 158 -7.76 33.26 -36.20
N PRO A 159 -6.74 33.75 -36.94
CA PRO A 159 -6.46 35.18 -37.00
C PRO A 159 -7.66 35.90 -37.64
N SER A 160 -8.03 37.03 -37.06
CA SER A 160 -9.04 37.95 -37.61
C SER A 160 -8.47 38.80 -38.73
#